data_AF-A0A2N2ZTD1-F1
#
_entry.id   AF-A0A2N2ZTD1-F1
#
_cell.length_a   1.000
_cell.length_b   1.000
_cell.length_c   1.000
_cell.angle_alpha   90.00
_cell.angle_beta   90.00
_cell.angle_gamma   90.00
#
_symmetry.space_group_name_H-M   'P 1'
#
loop_
_entity.id
_entity.type
_entity.pdbx_description
1 polymer ?
#
loop_
_entity_poly.entity_id
_entity_poly.type
_entity_poly.pdbx_seq_one_letter_code
_entity_poly.pdbx_strand_id
1 'polypeptide(L)'
;MNRFKHIIFIFILLSFNIGLFAQNKKEAKKDSLINVLKNDSLRRVAKQVQANPKDTNKLTDNNFQVLENQLYKGQVVQVLILNGDTTYLFNLNDFKVVELLPYGDIEKDKKFRRLQYHVKKVYPYAKVAATKLNTYNEELLKVKSKKQRRKLLKEREQQLKEEFTDVIKKMTVTQGRILTKLIDRETGESTYEIIKEMRGGFKAFIYQGVAKIYDGDLKTRYDPKNNEEDEMIERIVLSIEANQ
;
A
#
# COMPACT_ATOMS: atom_id res chain seq x y z
N MET A 1 -27.41 11.32 17.95
CA MET A 1 -26.96 10.77 19.25
C MET A 1 -26.00 9.57 19.12
N ASN A 2 -25.16 9.48 18.06
CA ASN A 2 -24.26 8.32 17.82
C ASN A 2 -22.77 8.67 17.63
N ARG A 3 -22.32 9.92 17.89
CA ARG A 3 -20.89 10.30 17.76
C ARG A 3 -20.13 10.46 19.08
N PHE A 4 -20.77 10.24 20.23
CA PHE A 4 -20.15 10.35 21.56
C PHE A 4 -19.70 9.00 22.18
N LYS A 5 -20.17 7.86 21.66
CA LYS A 5 -19.82 6.54 22.21
C LYS A 5 -18.38 6.08 21.88
N HIS A 6 -17.78 6.57 20.80
CA HIS A 6 -16.43 6.15 20.40
C HIS A 6 -15.28 6.86 21.12
N ILE A 7 -15.51 8.07 21.67
CA ILE A 7 -14.45 8.87 22.30
C ILE A 7 -14.20 8.43 23.76
N ILE A 8 -15.23 7.94 24.47
CA ILE A 8 -15.11 7.46 25.85
C ILE A 8 -14.44 6.07 25.92
N PHE A 9 -14.59 5.23 24.88
CA PHE A 9 -14.01 3.88 24.85
C PHE A 9 -12.47 3.89 24.70
N ILE A 10 -11.91 4.93 24.07
CA ILE A 10 -10.46 5.08 23.85
C ILE A 10 -9.74 5.52 25.13
N PHE A 11 -10.42 6.27 26.01
CA PHE A 11 -9.81 6.77 27.26
C PHE A 11 -9.75 5.72 28.38
N ILE A 12 -10.65 4.73 28.39
CA ILE A 12 -10.66 3.64 29.39
C ILE A 12 -9.56 2.59 29.11
N LEU A 13 -9.08 2.47 27.87
CA LEU A 13 -8.03 1.52 27.49
C LEU A 13 -6.60 1.99 27.80
N LEU A 14 -6.39 3.30 28.00
CA LEU A 14 -5.05 3.85 28.22
C LEU A 14 -4.58 3.78 29.68
N SER A 15 -5.49 3.66 30.65
CA SER A 15 -5.17 3.69 32.09
C SER A 15 -4.88 2.31 32.71
N PHE A 16 -4.97 1.22 31.93
CA PHE A 16 -4.76 -0.14 32.45
C PHE A 16 -3.37 -0.76 32.17
N ASN A 17 -2.48 -0.05 31.45
CA ASN A 17 -1.29 -0.67 30.84
C ASN A 17 0.06 -0.29 31.47
N ILE A 18 0.11 0.00 32.77
CA ILE A 18 1.38 0.36 33.44
C ILE A 18 1.95 -0.82 34.28
N GLY A 19 1.15 -1.88 34.52
CA GLY A 19 1.59 -3.07 35.27
C GLY A 19 2.20 -4.23 34.45
N LEU A 20 2.07 -4.24 33.11
CA LEU A 20 2.42 -5.41 32.26
C LEU A 20 3.87 -5.43 31.75
N PHE A 21 4.67 -4.40 32.00
CA PHE A 21 5.94 -4.19 31.30
C PHE A 21 7.12 -5.06 31.81
N ALA A 22 7.01 -5.65 33.01
CA ALA A 22 8.10 -6.44 33.61
C ALA A 22 8.06 -7.94 33.29
N GLN A 23 6.89 -8.55 33.07
CA GLN A 23 6.78 -9.98 32.72
C GLN A 23 7.08 -10.26 31.23
N ASN A 24 6.89 -9.26 30.37
CA ASN A 24 7.02 -9.37 28.91
C ASN A 24 8.47 -9.68 28.43
N LYS A 25 9.51 -9.38 29.24
CA LYS A 25 10.91 -9.57 28.81
C LYS A 25 11.37 -11.03 28.84
N LYS A 26 10.81 -11.88 29.71
CA LYS A 26 11.10 -13.32 29.75
C LYS A 26 10.29 -14.09 28.70
N GLU A 27 9.04 -13.70 28.47
CA GLU A 27 8.19 -14.29 27.43
C GLU A 27 8.67 -13.91 26.03
N ALA A 28 9.05 -12.65 25.78
CA ALA A 28 9.66 -12.24 24.51
C ALA A 28 10.95 -13.00 24.18
N LYS A 29 11.75 -13.39 25.18
CA LYS A 29 12.96 -14.20 24.96
C LYS A 29 12.61 -15.65 24.58
N LYS A 30 11.59 -16.23 25.20
CA LYS A 30 11.07 -17.57 24.86
C LYS A 30 10.42 -17.59 23.48
N ASP A 31 9.67 -16.55 23.13
CA ASP A 31 9.00 -16.41 21.84
C ASP A 31 9.98 -16.10 20.70
N SER A 32 11.06 -15.36 20.98
CA SER A 32 12.15 -15.16 20.01
C SER A 32 12.84 -16.48 19.66
N LEU A 33 13.08 -17.36 20.64
CA LEU A 33 13.66 -18.69 20.42
C LEU A 33 12.70 -19.60 19.65
N ILE A 34 11.40 -19.54 19.95
CA ILE A 34 10.37 -20.30 19.22
C ILE A 34 10.28 -19.82 17.76
N ASN A 35 10.40 -18.52 17.50
CA ASN A 35 10.39 -17.96 16.15
C ASN A 35 11.67 -18.27 15.36
N VAL A 36 12.83 -18.32 16.02
CA VAL A 36 14.08 -18.81 15.42
C VAL A 36 13.96 -20.30 15.06
N LEU A 37 13.35 -21.12 15.91
CA LEU A 37 13.12 -22.56 15.66
C LEU A 37 12.01 -22.85 14.62
N LYS A 38 11.11 -21.90 14.38
CA LYS A 38 10.09 -21.97 13.32
C LYS A 38 10.63 -21.66 11.93
N ASN A 39 11.88 -21.19 11.80
CA ASN A 39 12.49 -21.00 10.50
C ASN A 39 12.73 -22.35 9.81
N ASP A 40 12.08 -22.59 8.67
CA ASP A 40 12.11 -23.85 7.95
C ASP A 40 13.53 -24.25 7.49
N SER A 41 14.44 -23.30 7.30
CA SER A 41 15.85 -23.58 7.01
C SER A 41 16.58 -24.21 8.20
N LEU A 42 16.38 -23.69 9.41
CA LEU A 42 16.98 -24.22 10.64
C LEU A 42 16.37 -25.56 11.05
N ARG A 43 15.07 -25.76 10.78
CA ARG A 43 14.39 -27.06 10.94
C ARG A 43 14.95 -28.14 10.03
N ARG A 44 15.32 -27.81 8.78
CA ARG A 44 15.97 -28.73 7.84
C ARG A 44 17.38 -29.09 8.29
N VAL A 45 18.16 -28.10 8.73
CA VAL A 45 19.52 -28.32 9.29
C VAL A 45 19.45 -29.22 10.54
N ALA A 46 18.53 -28.96 11.48
CA ALA A 46 18.36 -29.79 12.67
C ALA A 46 17.90 -31.23 12.36
N LYS A 47 17.02 -31.42 11.36
CA LYS A 47 16.61 -32.76 10.89
C LYS A 47 17.75 -33.52 10.21
N GLN A 48 18.63 -32.83 9.48
CA GLN A 48 19.77 -33.42 8.80
C GLN A 48 20.84 -33.92 9.79
N VAL A 49 20.98 -33.23 10.92
CA VAL A 49 21.85 -33.64 12.05
C VAL A 49 21.28 -34.86 12.80
N GLN A 50 19.96 -34.97 12.95
CA GLN A 50 19.33 -36.12 13.64
C GLN A 50 19.26 -37.41 12.80
N ALA A 51 19.33 -37.31 11.47
CA ALA A 51 19.16 -38.44 10.56
C ALA A 51 20.40 -39.33 10.37
N ASN A 52 21.59 -38.91 10.84
CA ASN A 52 22.82 -39.72 10.73
C ASN A 52 23.52 -39.91 12.09
N PRO A 53 23.14 -40.94 12.88
CA PRO A 53 23.60 -41.10 14.27
C PRO A 53 25.03 -41.62 14.42
N LYS A 54 25.75 -41.90 13.32
CA LYS A 54 27.16 -42.37 13.35
C LYS A 54 28.20 -41.31 12.96
N ASP A 55 27.76 -40.14 12.52
CA ASP A 55 28.63 -38.97 12.36
C ASP A 55 28.62 -38.15 13.65
N THR A 56 29.09 -38.74 14.75
CA THR A 56 29.51 -37.97 15.92
C THR A 56 30.85 -37.28 15.62
N ASN A 57 30.83 -36.35 14.65
CA ASN A 57 31.71 -35.20 14.78
C ASN A 57 31.28 -34.53 16.08
N LYS A 58 32.09 -34.72 17.13
CA LYS A 58 32.05 -33.99 18.39
C LYS A 58 31.48 -32.60 18.12
N LEU A 59 30.38 -32.27 18.79
CA LEU A 59 29.78 -30.94 18.84
C LEU A 59 30.73 -29.94 19.54
N THR A 60 31.95 -29.77 19.04
CA THR A 60 32.96 -28.86 19.60
C THR A 60 33.48 -27.84 18.60
N ASP A 61 33.34 -28.03 17.28
CA ASP A 61 34.01 -27.14 16.31
C ASP A 61 33.06 -26.44 15.32
N ASN A 62 31.77 -26.29 15.63
CA ASN A 62 30.95 -25.30 14.96
C ASN A 62 30.89 -24.06 15.85
N ASN A 63 31.94 -23.25 15.80
CA ASN A 63 31.97 -21.91 16.37
C ASN A 63 30.96 -21.03 15.60
N PHE A 64 29.66 -21.19 15.89
CA PHE A 64 28.63 -20.23 15.52
C PHE A 64 28.89 -18.96 16.33
N GLN A 65 29.42 -17.93 15.69
CA GLN A 65 29.66 -16.64 16.35
C GLN A 65 28.93 -15.51 15.63
N VAL A 66 28.16 -14.78 16.46
CA VAL A 66 27.64 -13.42 16.31
C VAL A 66 26.84 -13.12 15.03
N LEU A 67 25.53 -12.86 15.21
CA LEU A 67 24.74 -12.12 14.23
C LEU A 67 25.12 -10.64 14.34
N GLU A 68 25.91 -10.16 13.39
CA GLU A 68 26.26 -8.75 13.30
C GLU A 68 25.48 -8.07 12.18
N ASN A 69 25.02 -6.86 12.45
CA ASN A 69 24.40 -6.00 11.45
C ASN A 69 25.49 -5.17 10.78
N GLN A 70 25.83 -5.48 9.53
CA GLN A 70 26.86 -4.79 8.77
C GLN A 70 26.24 -3.94 7.66
N LEU A 71 26.86 -2.78 7.39
CA LEU A 71 26.46 -1.93 6.26
C LEU A 71 27.14 -2.43 4.98
N TYR A 72 26.35 -3.00 4.07
CA TYR A 72 26.82 -3.41 2.74
C TYR A 72 26.07 -2.64 1.66
N LYS A 73 26.79 -1.85 0.86
CA LYS A 73 26.22 -1.00 -0.21
C LYS A 73 25.02 -0.15 0.24
N GLY A 74 25.05 0.36 1.47
CA GLY A 74 23.99 1.20 2.04
C GLY A 74 22.81 0.46 2.66
N GLN A 75 22.81 -0.87 2.71
CA GLN A 75 21.80 -1.69 3.39
C GLN A 75 22.40 -2.37 4.62
N VAL A 76 21.64 -2.40 5.72
CA VAL A 76 22.01 -3.17 6.92
C VAL A 76 21.65 -4.62 6.69
N VAL A 77 22.67 -5.48 6.61
CA VAL A 77 22.53 -6.92 6.38
C VAL A 77 22.97 -7.70 7.60
N GLN A 78 22.27 -8.80 7.90
CA GLN A 78 22.69 -9.72 8.94
C GLN A 78 23.81 -10.59 8.39
N VAL A 79 24.85 -10.81 9.19
CA VAL A 79 26.00 -11.64 8.81
C VAL A 79 26.09 -12.82 9.77
N LEU A 80 26.37 -14.00 9.22
CA LEU A 80 26.62 -15.22 9.96
C LEU A 80 28.06 -15.69 9.68
N ILE A 81 28.88 -15.80 10.72
CA ILE A 81 30.25 -16.30 10.62
C ILE A 81 30.26 -17.79 10.98
N LEU A 82 30.65 -18.62 10.02
CA LEU A 82 30.73 -20.09 10.16
C LEU A 82 32.16 -20.53 9.87
N ASN A 83 32.85 -21.07 10.89
CA ASN A 83 34.21 -21.62 10.75
C ASN A 83 35.25 -20.63 10.18
N GLY A 84 35.06 -19.33 10.44
CA GLY A 84 35.92 -18.26 9.91
C GLY A 84 35.45 -17.69 8.56
N ASP A 85 34.48 -18.33 7.90
CA ASP A 85 33.89 -17.84 6.66
C ASP A 85 32.68 -16.95 6.95
N THR A 86 32.57 -15.85 6.18
CA THR A 86 31.53 -14.84 6.32
C THR A 86 30.39 -15.11 5.34
N THR A 87 29.20 -15.41 5.85
CA THR A 87 27.99 -15.61 5.06
C THR A 87 27.01 -14.47 5.28
N TYR A 88 26.61 -13.78 4.21
CA TYR A 88 25.61 -12.70 4.28
C TYR A 88 24.19 -13.26 4.22
N LEU A 89 23.33 -12.82 5.13
CA LEU A 89 21.90 -13.12 5.15
C LEU A 89 21.13 -11.92 4.60
N PHE A 90 20.63 -12.09 3.37
CA PHE A 90 19.72 -11.14 2.75
C PHE A 90 18.28 -11.58 2.99
N ASN A 91 17.52 -10.79 3.74
CA ASN A 91 16.06 -10.87 3.69
C ASN A 91 15.61 -10.08 2.47
N LEU A 92 15.28 -10.79 1.39
CA LEU A 92 14.63 -10.18 0.25
C LEU A 92 13.22 -9.78 0.67
N ASN A 93 12.79 -8.60 0.24
CA ASN A 93 11.39 -8.24 0.38
C ASN A 93 10.54 -9.20 -0.45
N ASP A 94 9.42 -9.63 0.11
CA ASP A 94 8.43 -10.39 -0.65
C ASP A 94 8.01 -9.57 -1.88
N PHE A 95 8.16 -10.16 -3.06
CA PHE A 95 7.68 -9.56 -4.30
C PHE A 95 6.55 -10.43 -4.88
N LYS A 96 5.49 -9.78 -5.36
CA LYS A 96 4.38 -10.47 -6.00
C LYS A 96 4.70 -10.59 -7.48
N VAL A 97 4.82 -11.81 -8.00
CA VAL A 97 4.84 -12.04 -9.44
C VAL A 97 3.40 -12.03 -9.92
N VAL A 98 3.02 -11.00 -10.67
CA VAL A 98 1.68 -10.88 -11.26
C VAL A 98 1.80 -11.09 -12.75
N GLU A 99 1.49 -12.29 -13.20
CA GLU A 99 1.45 -12.61 -14.63
C GLU A 99 0.13 -12.13 -15.24
N LEU A 100 0.22 -11.31 -16.29
CA LEU A 100 -0.94 -10.83 -17.05
C LEU A 100 -1.42 -11.88 -18.04
N LEU A 101 -1.88 -13.03 -17.53
CA LEU A 101 -2.43 -14.11 -18.34
C LEU A 101 -3.65 -13.63 -19.14
N PRO A 102 -3.77 -14.03 -20.43
CA PRO A 102 -4.96 -13.78 -21.22
C PRO A 102 -6.18 -14.46 -20.60
N TYR A 103 -7.37 -13.92 -20.84
CA TYR A 103 -8.63 -14.49 -20.38
C TYR A 103 -9.09 -15.66 -21.26
N GLY A 104 -8.48 -15.87 -22.43
CA GLY A 104 -8.87 -16.92 -23.37
C GLY A 104 -10.08 -16.55 -24.25
N ASP A 105 -10.57 -15.31 -24.13
CA ASP A 105 -11.60 -14.71 -24.97
C ASP A 105 -11.00 -13.53 -25.74
N ILE A 106 -11.08 -13.58 -27.07
CA ILE A 106 -10.51 -12.60 -27.98
C ILE A 106 -11.03 -11.18 -27.70
N GLU A 107 -12.34 -11.02 -27.46
CA GLU A 107 -12.94 -9.71 -27.21
C GLU A 107 -12.54 -9.18 -25.83
N LYS A 108 -12.53 -10.07 -24.83
CA LYS A 108 -12.09 -9.73 -23.47
C LYS A 108 -10.62 -9.33 -23.43
N ASP A 109 -9.75 -10.06 -24.13
CA ASP A 109 -8.33 -9.76 -24.23
C ASP A 109 -8.07 -8.45 -24.98
N LYS A 110 -8.87 -8.14 -26.00
CA LYS A 110 -8.80 -6.86 -26.71
C LYS A 110 -9.22 -5.70 -25.82
N LYS A 111 -10.30 -5.85 -25.03
CA LYS A 111 -10.72 -4.88 -24.00
C LYS A 111 -9.62 -4.70 -22.95
N PHE A 112 -9.03 -5.79 -22.47
CA PHE A 112 -7.96 -5.78 -21.48
C PHE A 112 -6.72 -5.01 -21.97
N ARG A 113 -6.26 -5.28 -23.21
CA ARG A 113 -5.12 -4.55 -23.81
C ARG A 113 -5.36 -3.04 -23.93
N ARG A 114 -6.58 -2.64 -24.32
CA ARG A 114 -6.96 -1.22 -24.37
C ARG A 114 -6.94 -0.60 -22.97
N LEU A 115 -7.48 -1.30 -21.99
CA LEU A 115 -7.50 -0.86 -20.61
C LEU A 115 -6.08 -0.72 -20.05
N GLN A 116 -5.19 -1.67 -20.36
CA GLN A 116 -3.79 -1.63 -19.97
C GLN A 116 -3.10 -0.35 -20.44
N TYR A 117 -3.32 0.05 -21.70
CA TYR A 117 -2.79 1.32 -22.23
C TYR A 117 -3.30 2.53 -21.44
N HIS A 118 -4.61 2.59 -21.17
CA HIS A 118 -5.20 3.70 -20.43
C HIS A 118 -4.73 3.75 -18.97
N VAL A 119 -4.73 2.61 -18.27
CA VAL A 119 -4.29 2.51 -16.87
C VAL A 119 -2.82 2.91 -16.75
N LYS A 120 -1.92 2.40 -17.60
CA LYS A 120 -0.50 2.78 -17.58
C LYS A 120 -0.28 4.29 -17.75
N LYS A 121 -1.08 4.94 -18.60
CA LYS A 121 -1.00 6.39 -18.81
C LYS A 121 -1.55 7.19 -17.63
N VAL A 122 -2.60 6.70 -16.98
CA VAL A 122 -3.36 7.46 -15.98
C VAL A 122 -2.89 7.22 -14.55
N TYR A 123 -2.40 6.01 -14.25
CA TYR A 123 -2.04 5.59 -12.90
C TYR A 123 -1.02 6.50 -12.18
N PRO A 124 0.05 7.01 -12.84
CA PRO A 124 0.96 7.96 -12.19
C PRO A 124 0.24 9.21 -11.69
N TYR A 125 -0.72 9.74 -12.45
CA TYR A 125 -1.51 10.90 -12.03
C TYR A 125 -2.45 10.57 -10.87
N ALA A 126 -3.02 9.35 -10.85
CA ALA A 126 -3.87 8.89 -9.75
C ALA A 126 -3.09 8.84 -8.42
N LYS A 127 -1.85 8.33 -8.43
CA LYS A 127 -0.98 8.32 -7.23
C LYS A 127 -0.71 9.72 -6.70
N VAL A 128 -0.30 10.63 -7.59
CA VAL A 128 -0.02 12.03 -7.20
C VAL A 128 -1.28 12.71 -6.66
N ALA A 129 -2.42 12.51 -7.33
CA ALA A 129 -3.70 13.05 -6.88
C ALA A 129 -4.08 12.51 -5.50
N ALA A 130 -4.01 11.19 -5.28
CA ALA A 130 -4.32 10.57 -3.99
C ALA A 130 -3.45 11.11 -2.85
N THR A 131 -2.13 11.23 -3.06
CA THR A 131 -1.23 11.81 -2.06
C THR A 131 -1.59 13.26 -1.71
N LYS A 132 -1.92 14.08 -2.71
CA LYS A 132 -2.34 15.48 -2.50
C LYS A 132 -3.68 15.57 -1.78
N LEU A 133 -4.64 14.73 -2.13
CA LEU A 133 -5.95 14.70 -1.48
C LEU A 133 -5.83 14.30 -0.01
N ASN A 134 -5.03 13.28 0.30
CA ASN A 134 -4.79 12.85 1.67
C ASN A 134 -4.12 13.97 2.49
N THR A 135 -3.08 14.61 1.95
CA THR A 135 -2.41 15.73 2.63
C THR A 135 -3.35 16.92 2.85
N TYR A 136 -4.20 17.25 1.88
CA TYR A 136 -5.19 18.33 2.06
C TYR A 136 -6.26 17.96 3.08
N ASN A 137 -6.69 16.70 3.13
CA ASN A 137 -7.62 16.23 4.14
C ASN A 137 -7.03 16.39 5.55
N GLU A 138 -5.77 15.98 5.75
CA GLU A 138 -5.07 16.14 7.03
C GLU A 138 -4.97 17.62 7.48
N GLU A 139 -4.71 18.53 6.56
CA GLU A 139 -4.68 19.96 6.87
C GLU A 139 -6.08 20.50 7.19
N LEU A 140 -7.08 20.09 6.43
CA LEU A 140 -8.48 20.49 6.65
C LEU A 140 -9.00 20.02 8.02
N LEU A 141 -8.54 18.86 8.50
CA LEU A 141 -8.85 18.35 9.85
C LEU A 141 -8.26 19.21 10.98
N LYS A 142 -7.13 19.90 10.73
CA LYS A 142 -6.49 20.79 11.72
C LYS A 142 -7.22 22.13 11.87
N VAL A 143 -8.07 22.50 10.91
CA VAL A 143 -8.76 23.80 10.89
C VAL A 143 -10.14 23.73 11.55
N LYS A 144 -10.29 24.40 12.69
CA LYS A 144 -11.57 24.46 13.44
C LYS A 144 -12.56 25.51 12.90
N SER A 145 -12.06 26.61 12.35
CA SER A 145 -12.92 27.71 11.88
C SER A 145 -13.49 27.42 10.48
N LYS A 146 -14.82 27.47 10.35
CA LYS A 146 -15.52 27.31 9.07
C LYS A 146 -15.04 28.28 7.98
N LYS A 147 -14.72 29.53 8.37
CA LYS A 147 -14.20 30.56 7.44
C LYS A 147 -12.81 30.20 6.94
N GLN A 148 -11.92 29.77 7.83
CA GLN A 148 -10.56 29.36 7.47
C GLN A 148 -10.59 28.06 6.63
N ARG A 149 -11.42 27.08 6.98
CA ARG A 149 -11.59 25.84 6.21
C ARG A 149 -12.02 26.14 4.78
N ARG A 150 -13.01 27.03 4.61
CA ARG A 150 -13.48 27.46 3.28
C ARG A 150 -12.43 28.24 2.47
N LYS A 151 -11.51 28.94 3.12
CA LYS A 151 -10.39 29.64 2.48
C LYS A 151 -9.33 28.62 2.02
N LEU A 152 -8.87 27.76 2.93
CA LEU A 152 -7.90 26.72 2.64
C LEU A 152 -8.36 25.80 1.51
N LEU A 153 -9.61 25.34 1.56
CA LEU A 153 -10.19 24.51 0.50
C LEU A 153 -10.16 25.22 -0.86
N LYS A 154 -10.47 26.52 -0.92
CA LYS A 154 -10.41 27.31 -2.16
C LYS A 154 -8.98 27.40 -2.71
N GLU A 155 -8.00 27.54 -1.83
CA GLU A 155 -6.59 27.59 -2.20
C GLU A 155 -6.13 26.24 -2.77
N ARG A 156 -6.49 25.13 -2.12
CA ARG A 156 -6.16 23.77 -2.61
C ARG A 156 -6.89 23.40 -3.90
N GLU A 157 -8.15 23.80 -4.05
CA GLU A 157 -8.88 23.71 -5.32
C GLU A 157 -8.14 24.40 -6.46
N GLN A 158 -7.65 25.62 -6.23
CA GLN A 158 -6.94 26.39 -7.24
C GLN A 158 -5.60 25.74 -7.62
N GLN A 159 -4.85 25.26 -6.63
CA GLN A 159 -3.59 24.54 -6.85
C GLN A 159 -3.80 23.26 -7.68
N LEU A 160 -4.81 22.44 -7.33
CA LEU A 160 -5.15 21.25 -8.12
C LEU A 160 -5.57 21.62 -9.54
N LYS A 161 -6.33 22.69 -9.69
CA LYS A 161 -6.74 23.17 -11.00
C LYS A 161 -5.51 23.52 -11.83
N GLU A 162 -4.62 24.37 -11.33
CA GLU A 162 -3.41 24.80 -12.05
C GLU A 162 -2.54 23.61 -12.46
N GLU A 163 -2.30 22.68 -11.54
CA GLU A 163 -1.42 21.54 -11.78
C GLU A 163 -2.01 20.51 -12.75
N PHE A 164 -3.30 20.22 -12.64
CA PHE A 164 -3.93 19.15 -13.43
C PHE A 164 -4.68 19.67 -14.66
N THR A 165 -4.80 20.99 -14.89
CA THR A 165 -5.61 21.53 -15.99
C THR A 165 -5.18 20.98 -17.34
N ASP A 166 -3.90 21.04 -17.65
CA ASP A 166 -3.40 20.62 -18.96
C ASP A 166 -3.47 19.11 -19.14
N VAL A 167 -3.31 18.37 -18.05
CA VAL A 167 -3.45 16.92 -18.03
C VAL A 167 -4.90 16.53 -18.32
N ILE A 168 -5.85 17.13 -17.59
CA ILE A 168 -7.29 16.87 -17.74
C ILE A 168 -7.77 17.23 -19.15
N LYS A 169 -7.37 18.38 -19.69
CA LYS A 169 -7.75 18.81 -21.06
C LYS A 169 -7.25 17.86 -22.15
N LYS A 170 -6.14 17.16 -21.92
CA LYS A 170 -5.55 16.21 -22.87
C LYS A 170 -6.05 14.77 -22.67
N MET A 171 -6.82 14.51 -21.61
CA MET A 171 -7.35 13.18 -21.33
C MET A 171 -8.61 12.90 -22.14
N THR A 172 -8.75 11.64 -22.57
CA THR A 172 -10.03 11.16 -23.09
C THR A 172 -11.02 10.91 -21.96
N VAL A 173 -12.30 10.82 -22.29
CA VAL A 173 -13.37 10.48 -21.33
C VAL A 173 -13.07 9.17 -20.59
N THR A 174 -12.63 8.14 -21.34
CA THR A 174 -12.26 6.84 -20.77
C THR A 174 -11.09 6.97 -19.78
N GLN A 175 -10.07 7.78 -20.11
CA GLN A 175 -8.94 8.02 -19.22
C GLN A 175 -9.38 8.74 -17.94
N GLY A 176 -10.24 9.74 -18.04
CA GLY A 176 -10.77 10.43 -16.87
C GLY A 176 -11.64 9.52 -15.99
N ARG A 177 -12.45 8.63 -16.58
CA ARG A 177 -13.22 7.63 -15.81
C ARG A 177 -12.31 6.66 -15.06
N ILE A 178 -11.25 6.18 -15.71
CA ILE A 178 -10.25 5.32 -15.07
C ILE A 178 -9.50 6.08 -13.97
N LEU A 179 -9.17 7.36 -14.19
CA LEU A 179 -8.52 8.20 -13.18
C LEU A 179 -9.35 8.26 -11.90
N THR A 180 -10.64 8.54 -12.02
CA THR A 180 -11.59 8.56 -10.90
C THR A 180 -11.59 7.24 -10.12
N LYS A 181 -11.67 6.10 -10.82
CA LYS A 181 -11.65 4.76 -10.21
C LYS A 181 -10.33 4.51 -9.47
N LEU A 182 -9.20 4.87 -10.08
CA LEU A 182 -7.88 4.70 -9.47
C LEU A 182 -7.68 5.62 -8.26
N ILE A 183 -8.19 6.86 -8.28
CA ILE A 183 -8.15 7.73 -7.11
C ILE A 183 -8.93 7.10 -5.96
N ASP A 184 -10.14 6.59 -6.22
CA ASP A 184 -10.94 5.89 -5.21
C ASP A 184 -10.22 4.65 -4.66
N ARG A 185 -9.57 3.85 -5.52
CA ARG A 185 -8.72 2.72 -5.09
C ARG A 185 -7.64 3.16 -4.09
N GLU A 186 -6.96 4.27 -4.37
CA GLU A 186 -5.81 4.73 -3.57
C GLU A 186 -6.23 5.42 -2.26
N THR A 187 -7.37 6.12 -2.25
CA THR A 187 -7.84 6.87 -1.07
C THR A 187 -8.85 6.10 -0.22
N GLY A 188 -9.54 5.11 -0.80
CA GLY A 188 -10.67 4.44 -0.15
C GLY A 188 -11.90 5.33 -0.01
N GLU A 189 -11.94 6.50 -0.66
CA GLU A 189 -13.07 7.43 -0.69
C GLU A 189 -13.54 7.64 -2.12
N SER A 190 -14.86 7.74 -2.33
CA SER A 190 -15.36 7.98 -3.69
C SER A 190 -14.81 9.31 -4.19
N THR A 191 -14.41 9.39 -5.46
CA THR A 191 -13.97 10.66 -6.04
C THR A 191 -15.06 11.72 -5.91
N TYR A 192 -16.35 11.32 -5.95
CA TYR A 192 -17.45 12.21 -5.62
C TYR A 192 -17.32 12.83 -4.22
N GLU A 193 -17.07 12.05 -3.16
CA GLU A 193 -16.90 12.58 -1.79
C GLU A 193 -15.73 13.56 -1.70
N ILE A 194 -14.62 13.24 -2.36
CA ILE A 194 -13.43 14.09 -2.46
C ILE A 194 -13.78 15.43 -3.11
N ILE A 195 -14.44 15.42 -4.26
CA ILE A 195 -14.83 16.65 -4.97
C ILE A 195 -16.08 17.30 -4.37
N LYS A 196 -16.86 16.60 -3.54
CA LYS A 196 -18.16 17.08 -3.02
C LYS A 196 -17.95 18.29 -2.13
N GLU A 197 -16.90 18.27 -1.31
CA GLU A 197 -16.50 19.40 -0.49
C GLU A 197 -16.02 20.58 -1.35
N MET A 198 -15.45 20.31 -2.53
CA MET A 198 -14.97 21.33 -3.46
C MET A 198 -16.12 22.15 -4.05
N ARG A 199 -15.89 23.45 -4.28
CA ARG A 199 -16.89 24.39 -4.82
C ARG A 199 -17.35 23.98 -6.21
N GLY A 200 -18.59 24.35 -6.54
CA GLY A 200 -19.22 24.04 -7.83
C GLY A 200 -18.42 24.46 -9.06
N GLY A 201 -17.58 25.49 -8.95
CA GLY A 201 -16.68 25.91 -10.04
C GLY A 201 -15.56 24.91 -10.37
N PHE A 202 -15.02 24.20 -9.37
CA PHE A 202 -14.03 23.15 -9.59
C PHE A 202 -14.70 21.90 -10.18
N LYS A 203 -15.87 21.53 -9.67
CA LYS A 203 -16.70 20.45 -10.25
C LYS A 203 -16.97 20.74 -11.72
N ALA A 204 -17.47 21.94 -12.05
CA ALA A 204 -17.73 22.35 -13.42
C ALA A 204 -16.48 22.29 -14.29
N PHE A 205 -15.31 22.65 -13.77
CA PHE A 205 -14.05 22.54 -14.49
C PHE A 205 -13.69 21.08 -14.85
N ILE A 206 -13.83 20.15 -13.90
CA ILE A 206 -13.61 18.72 -14.15
C ILE A 206 -14.64 18.20 -15.18
N TYR A 207 -15.92 18.54 -15.01
CA TYR A 207 -16.98 18.13 -15.93
C TYR A 207 -16.81 18.72 -17.34
N GLN A 208 -16.30 19.94 -17.47
CA GLN A 208 -16.00 20.57 -18.76
C GLN A 208 -14.73 19.98 -19.40
N GLY A 209 -13.69 19.75 -18.59
CA GLY A 209 -12.41 19.19 -19.05
C GLY A 209 -12.50 17.73 -19.43
N VAL A 210 -13.34 16.95 -18.75
CA VAL A 210 -13.68 15.57 -19.11
C VAL A 210 -15.16 15.48 -19.45
N ALA A 211 -15.53 16.14 -20.54
CA ALA A 211 -16.87 16.47 -21.07
C ALA A 211 -18.01 15.42 -21.00
N LYS A 212 -17.76 14.20 -20.53
CA LYS A 212 -18.75 13.11 -20.47
C LYS A 212 -18.61 12.19 -19.24
N ILE A 213 -17.81 12.53 -18.22
CA ILE A 213 -17.88 11.76 -16.97
C ILE A 213 -19.26 12.03 -16.35
N TYR A 214 -20.09 10.98 -16.26
CA TYR A 214 -21.41 11.08 -15.67
C TYR A 214 -21.31 11.05 -14.14
N ASP A 215 -22.26 11.71 -13.47
CA ASP A 215 -22.36 11.74 -12.00
C ASP A 215 -22.44 10.32 -11.38
N GLY A 216 -22.99 9.35 -12.12
CA GLY A 216 -22.99 7.94 -11.75
C GLY A 216 -21.59 7.33 -11.65
N ASP A 217 -20.68 7.61 -12.58
CA ASP A 217 -19.31 7.07 -12.56
C ASP A 217 -18.48 7.65 -11.41
N LEU A 218 -18.75 8.89 -10.98
CA LEU A 218 -18.05 9.54 -9.87
C LEU A 218 -18.50 9.04 -8.49
N LYS A 219 -19.76 8.61 -8.40
CA LYS A 219 -20.37 8.08 -7.17
C LYS A 219 -20.16 6.57 -7.01
N THR A 220 -19.87 5.88 -8.11
CA THR A 220 -19.63 4.44 -8.10
C THR A 220 -18.31 4.15 -7.41
N ARG A 221 -18.33 3.20 -6.46
CA ARG A 221 -17.13 2.75 -5.76
C ARG A 221 -16.33 1.80 -6.65
N TYR A 222 -15.01 1.88 -6.55
CA TYR A 222 -14.12 0.89 -7.14
C TYR A 222 -14.34 -0.48 -6.48
N ASP A 223 -14.73 -1.48 -7.26
CA ASP A 223 -15.07 -2.82 -6.76
C ASP A 223 -14.53 -3.93 -7.68
N PRO A 224 -13.24 -4.30 -7.55
CA PRO A 224 -12.64 -5.32 -8.38
C PRO A 224 -13.17 -6.74 -8.10
N LYS A 225 -14.01 -6.94 -7.07
CA LYS A 225 -14.60 -8.25 -6.78
C LYS A 225 -15.86 -8.51 -7.60
N ASN A 226 -16.68 -7.48 -7.79
CA ASN A 226 -17.98 -7.62 -8.45
C ASN A 226 -18.05 -6.90 -9.80
N ASN A 227 -17.09 -6.05 -10.14
CA ASN A 227 -17.04 -5.34 -11.41
C ASN A 227 -15.88 -5.85 -12.28
N GLU A 228 -16.21 -6.37 -13.47
CA GLU A 228 -15.23 -6.94 -14.40
C GLU A 228 -14.20 -5.91 -14.90
N GLU A 229 -14.60 -4.66 -15.14
CA GLU A 229 -13.65 -3.63 -15.55
C GLU A 229 -12.68 -3.27 -14.42
N ASP A 230 -13.18 -3.18 -13.18
CA ASP A 230 -12.33 -2.91 -12.01
C ASP A 230 -11.40 -4.08 -11.71
N GLU A 231 -11.84 -5.32 -11.91
CA GLU A 231 -10.99 -6.51 -11.83
C GLU A 231 -9.82 -6.44 -12.82
N MET A 232 -10.11 -6.07 -14.07
CA MET A 232 -9.09 -5.87 -15.10
C MET A 232 -8.12 -4.74 -14.71
N ILE A 233 -8.64 -3.61 -14.22
CA ILE A 233 -7.83 -2.47 -13.75
C ILE A 233 -6.91 -2.94 -12.62
N GLU A 234 -7.43 -3.69 -11.64
CA GLU A 234 -6.67 -4.16 -10.49
C GLU A 234 -5.52 -5.07 -10.93
N ARG A 235 -5.78 -6.02 -11.83
CA ARG A 235 -4.72 -6.88 -12.39
C ARG A 235 -3.62 -6.06 -13.05
N ILE A 236 -3.98 -5.02 -13.82
CA ILE A 236 -3.00 -4.15 -14.46
C ILE A 236 -2.20 -3.37 -13.40
N VAL A 237 -2.87 -2.77 -12.42
CA VAL A 237 -2.21 -1.99 -11.37
C VAL A 237 -1.25 -2.85 -10.55
N LEU A 238 -1.69 -4.02 -10.11
CA LEU A 238 -0.83 -4.98 -9.39
C LEU A 238 0.38 -5.39 -10.22
N SER A 239 0.22 -5.53 -11.55
CA SER A 239 1.37 -5.79 -12.43
C SER A 239 2.32 -4.60 -12.54
N ILE A 240 1.82 -3.36 -12.47
CA ILE A 240 2.66 -2.16 -12.50
C ILE A 240 3.43 -2.07 -11.18
N GLU A 241 2.75 -2.25 -10.05
CA GLU A 241 3.34 -2.22 -8.70
C GLU A 241 4.38 -3.34 -8.49
N ALA A 242 4.17 -4.51 -9.09
CA ALA A 242 5.12 -5.62 -9.04
C ALA A 242 6.42 -5.40 -9.85
N ASN A 243 6.39 -4.51 -10.84
CA ASN A 243 7.52 -4.24 -11.73
C ASN A 243 8.29 -2.95 -11.34
N GLN A 244 7.97 -2.33 -10.19
CA GLN A 244 8.63 -1.16 -9.63
C GLN A 244 9.56 -1.56 -8.47
#